data_AF-A0A1M4TJX9-F1
#
_entry.id   AF-A0A1M4TJX9-F1
#
_cell.length_a   1.000
_cell.length_b   1.000
_cell.length_c   1.000
_cell.angle_alpha   90.00
_cell.angle_beta   90.00
_cell.angle_gamma   90.00
#
_symmetry.space_group_name_H-M   'P 1'
#
loop_
_entity.id
_entity.type
_entity.pdbx_description
1 polymer ?
#
loop_
_entity_poly.entity_id
_entity_poly.type
_entity_poly.pdbx_seq_one_letter_code
_entity_poly.pdbx_strand_id
1 'polypeptide(L)'
;MKTLFDGQLSDLIDMGNGLSMAAAEQLFSYVQHCSLFRWQDRNNDCEDRANALCMLLEKWQVPNCKGWVFGGMFLNRGIGGLTNNWNYHVAATIPVNIDGTMHFHVLDPATTAHLQPLAVWADNVTDYPYSHYLVKQSRFYIFPSAPILRDNWHERDRQNFKWTMQGLAGINGVSRTGKAQLVFNKARIRKAEAAFKRLLNQPPVI
;
A
#
# COMPACT_ATOMS: atom_id res chain seq x y z
N MET A 1 -21.65 -4.88 12.61
CA MET A 1 -21.55 -3.83 11.58
C MET A 1 -20.42 -2.91 12.02
N LYS A 2 -19.25 -2.97 11.36
CA LYS A 2 -17.97 -2.48 11.93
C LYS A 2 -17.17 -1.55 11.01
N THR A 3 -17.75 -1.00 9.94
CA THR A 3 -17.07 -0.05 9.06
C THR A 3 -18.06 1.04 8.62
N LEU A 4 -17.66 2.31 8.73
CA LEU A 4 -18.50 3.47 8.37
C LEU A 4 -18.16 4.05 6.98
N PHE A 5 -17.04 3.69 6.35
CA PHE A 5 -16.60 4.26 5.07
C PHE A 5 -16.33 3.23 3.98
N ASP A 6 -17.29 2.39 3.63
CA ASP A 6 -17.11 1.47 2.50
C ASP A 6 -17.53 2.09 1.15
N GLY A 7 -18.58 2.94 1.14
CA GLY A 7 -19.22 3.35 -0.12
C GLY A 7 -18.90 4.75 -0.66
N GLN A 8 -18.79 5.77 0.20
CA GLN A 8 -18.80 7.18 -0.27
C GLN A 8 -17.43 7.73 -0.69
N LEU A 9 -16.35 7.20 -0.12
CA LEU A 9 -14.98 7.67 -0.38
C LEU A 9 -14.15 6.69 -1.21
N SER A 10 -14.58 5.42 -1.27
CA SER A 10 -13.99 4.41 -2.12
C SER A 10 -14.22 4.74 -3.59
N ASP A 11 -13.22 4.48 -4.41
CA ASP A 11 -13.39 4.50 -5.86
C ASP A 11 -14.13 3.24 -6.32
N LEU A 12 -14.88 3.37 -7.41
CA LEU A 12 -15.32 2.22 -8.18
C LEU A 12 -14.12 1.68 -8.96
N ILE A 13 -13.63 0.50 -8.58
CA ILE A 13 -12.50 -0.15 -9.23
C ILE A 13 -13.02 -1.23 -10.17
N ASP A 14 -12.61 -1.16 -11.44
CA ASP A 14 -12.78 -2.26 -12.37
C ASP A 14 -11.85 -3.42 -11.94
N MET A 15 -12.47 -4.52 -11.50
CA MET A 15 -11.73 -5.70 -11.01
C MET A 15 -11.24 -6.59 -12.16
N GLY A 16 -11.69 -6.35 -13.39
CA GLY A 16 -11.37 -7.18 -14.56
C GLY A 16 -11.60 -8.67 -14.28
N ASN A 17 -10.71 -9.52 -14.82
CA ASN A 17 -10.74 -10.97 -14.60
C ASN A 17 -10.05 -11.43 -13.31
N GLY A 18 -9.40 -10.51 -12.59
CA GLY A 18 -8.58 -10.79 -11.40
C GLY A 18 -7.57 -11.94 -11.55
N LEU A 19 -6.99 -12.34 -10.43
CA LEU A 19 -6.15 -13.53 -10.32
C LEU A 19 -6.94 -14.70 -9.73
N SER A 20 -6.57 -15.94 -10.05
CA SER A 20 -7.00 -17.08 -9.24
C SER A 20 -6.38 -17.00 -7.84
N MET A 21 -6.97 -17.67 -6.85
CA MET A 21 -6.39 -17.71 -5.50
C MET A 21 -4.96 -18.27 -5.51
N ALA A 22 -4.69 -19.31 -6.32
CA ALA A 22 -3.36 -19.90 -6.45
C ALA A 22 -2.32 -18.92 -7.03
N ALA A 23 -2.69 -18.17 -8.08
CA ALA A 23 -1.83 -17.14 -8.68
C ALA A 23 -1.59 -15.98 -7.70
N ALA A 24 -2.62 -15.59 -6.94
CA ALA A 24 -2.52 -14.54 -5.93
C ALA A 24 -1.59 -14.93 -4.77
N GLU A 25 -1.66 -16.17 -4.29
CA GLU A 25 -0.74 -16.74 -3.29
C GLU A 25 0.71 -16.78 -3.78
N GLN A 26 0.93 -17.20 -5.03
CA GLN A 26 2.26 -17.18 -5.65
C GLN A 26 2.82 -15.76 -5.73
N LEU A 27 1.99 -14.78 -6.15
CA LEU A 27 2.37 -13.38 -6.17
C LEU A 27 2.70 -12.84 -4.77
N PHE A 28 1.88 -13.17 -3.77
CA PHE A 28 2.13 -12.78 -2.37
C PHE A 28 3.47 -13.34 -1.89
N SER A 29 3.71 -14.64 -2.11
CA SER A 29 4.97 -15.30 -1.74
C SER A 29 6.17 -14.66 -2.44
N TYR A 30 6.08 -14.39 -3.74
CA TYR A 30 7.13 -13.70 -4.48
C TYR A 30 7.46 -12.32 -3.88
N VAL A 31 6.42 -11.54 -3.60
CA VAL A 31 6.56 -10.20 -3.02
C VAL A 31 7.14 -10.24 -1.61
N GLN A 32 6.73 -11.21 -0.79
CA GLN A 32 7.24 -11.43 0.57
C GLN A 32 8.75 -11.67 0.59
N HIS A 33 9.28 -12.40 -0.40
CA HIS A 33 10.71 -12.67 -0.53
C HIS A 33 11.51 -11.56 -1.24
N CYS A 34 10.84 -10.50 -1.69
CA CYS A 34 11.50 -9.37 -2.36
C CYS A 34 12.11 -8.39 -1.35
N SER A 35 13.44 -8.48 -1.17
CA SER A 35 14.20 -7.67 -0.19
C SER A 35 14.13 -6.15 -0.44
N LEU A 36 13.75 -5.70 -1.64
CA LEU A 36 13.63 -4.28 -1.98
C LEU A 36 12.63 -3.54 -1.08
N PHE A 37 11.57 -4.23 -0.67
CA PHE A 37 10.46 -3.60 0.06
C PHE A 37 10.72 -3.45 1.55
N ARG A 38 11.72 -4.14 2.12
CA ARG A 38 12.10 -4.00 3.53
C ARG A 38 10.90 -4.18 4.47
N TRP A 39 10.16 -5.27 4.31
CA TRP A 39 8.92 -5.58 5.04
C TRP A 39 9.03 -5.50 6.57
N GLN A 40 10.23 -5.68 7.11
CA GLN A 40 10.52 -5.51 8.54
C GLN A 40 10.36 -4.07 9.05
N ASP A 41 10.42 -3.05 8.19
CA ASP A 41 10.24 -1.63 8.54
C ASP A 41 8.77 -1.21 8.43
N ARG A 42 7.91 -1.92 9.19
CA ARG A 42 6.45 -1.72 9.14
C ARG A 42 5.99 -0.33 9.56
N ASN A 43 6.77 0.37 10.38
CA ASN A 43 6.38 1.66 10.97
C ASN A 43 6.58 2.87 10.05
N ASN A 44 7.25 2.70 8.91
CA ASN A 44 7.51 3.78 7.97
C ASN A 44 7.21 3.32 6.54
N ASP A 45 7.14 4.28 5.62
CA ASP A 45 7.20 4.06 4.17
C ASP A 45 6.12 3.10 3.60
N CYS A 46 4.98 2.92 4.28
CA CYS A 46 3.89 2.07 3.80
C CYS A 46 3.33 2.54 2.46
N GLU A 47 3.16 3.86 2.29
CA GLU A 47 2.71 4.47 1.04
C GLU A 47 3.72 4.27 -0.11
N ASP A 48 5.03 4.32 0.20
CA ASP A 48 6.08 4.05 -0.78
C ASP A 48 6.10 2.58 -1.19
N ARG A 49 5.97 1.64 -0.24
CA ARG A 49 5.86 0.20 -0.57
C ARG A 49 4.62 -0.10 -1.39
N ALA A 50 3.46 0.38 -0.96
CA ALA A 50 2.19 0.19 -1.65
C ALA A 50 2.27 0.74 -3.08
N ASN A 51 2.81 1.95 -3.24
CA ASN A 51 2.93 2.52 -4.58
C ASN A 51 3.93 1.76 -5.46
N ALA A 52 5.09 1.39 -4.93
CA ALA A 52 6.06 0.60 -5.67
C ALA A 52 5.45 -0.73 -6.16
N LEU A 53 4.68 -1.41 -5.33
CA LEU A 53 3.93 -2.60 -5.74
C LEU A 53 2.90 -2.29 -6.83
N CYS A 54 2.06 -1.27 -6.65
CA CYS A 54 1.10 -0.86 -7.67
C CYS A 54 1.75 -0.58 -9.03
N MET A 55 2.91 0.10 -9.04
CA MET A 55 3.68 0.35 -10.27
C MET A 55 4.19 -0.93 -10.93
N LEU A 56 4.63 -1.93 -10.15
CA LEU A 56 5.02 -3.24 -10.68
C LEU A 56 3.82 -3.98 -11.26
N LEU A 57 2.71 -4.03 -10.52
CA LEU A 57 1.48 -4.70 -10.94
C LEU A 57 0.92 -4.09 -12.23
N GLU A 58 0.88 -2.76 -12.34
CA GLU A 58 0.52 -2.06 -13.58
C GLU A 58 1.43 -2.46 -14.75
N LYS A 59 2.75 -2.51 -14.52
CA LYS A 59 3.72 -2.93 -15.55
C LYS A 59 3.54 -4.38 -15.96
N TRP A 60 3.18 -5.24 -15.01
CA TRP A 60 2.90 -6.66 -15.21
C TRP A 60 1.46 -6.93 -15.67
N GLN A 61 0.68 -5.88 -15.91
CA GLN A 61 -0.72 -5.96 -16.34
C GLN A 61 -1.63 -6.74 -15.37
N VAL A 62 -1.30 -6.70 -14.08
CA VAL A 62 -2.13 -7.24 -13.00
C VAL A 62 -3.06 -6.13 -12.49
N PRO A 63 -4.40 -6.31 -12.56
CA PRO A 63 -5.34 -5.35 -12.00
C PRO A 63 -5.05 -5.11 -10.52
N ASN A 64 -5.04 -3.85 -10.09
CA ASN A 64 -4.71 -3.51 -8.72
C ASN A 64 -5.30 -2.16 -8.29
N CYS A 65 -5.35 -1.97 -6.98
CA CYS A 65 -5.79 -0.77 -6.30
C CYS A 65 -4.98 -0.62 -4.99
N LYS A 66 -5.30 0.42 -4.21
CA LYS A 66 -4.76 0.60 -2.87
C LYS A 66 -5.87 0.44 -1.84
N GLY A 67 -5.65 -0.45 -0.88
CA GLY A 67 -6.44 -0.54 0.33
C GLY A 67 -5.86 0.40 1.38
N TRP A 68 -6.70 1.29 1.91
CA TRP A 68 -6.32 2.27 2.92
C TRP A 68 -7.07 1.98 4.21
N VAL A 69 -6.40 2.08 5.35
CA VAL A 69 -7.02 2.12 6.68
C VAL A 69 -6.65 3.39 7.42
N PHE A 70 -7.58 3.93 8.18
CA PHE A 70 -7.40 5.18 8.91
C PHE A 70 -7.70 5.02 10.40
N GLY A 71 -6.81 5.57 11.23
CA GLY A 71 -7.05 5.79 12.66
C GLY A 71 -7.77 7.12 12.89
N GLY A 72 -8.20 7.35 14.14
CA GLY A 72 -9.10 8.45 14.52
C GLY A 72 -8.62 9.86 14.20
N MET A 73 -7.32 10.07 14.01
CA MET A 73 -6.79 11.38 13.62
C MET A 73 -7.42 11.91 12.32
N PHE A 74 -7.76 11.03 11.38
CA PHE A 74 -8.35 11.43 10.09
C PHE A 74 -9.88 11.41 10.05
N LEU A 75 -10.54 11.03 11.14
CA LEU A 75 -11.97 10.74 11.19
C LEU A 75 -12.66 11.64 12.21
N ASN A 76 -12.24 11.54 13.48
CA ASN A 76 -12.57 12.40 14.62
C ASN A 76 -11.72 11.97 15.84
N ARG A 77 -11.17 12.93 16.60
CA ARG A 77 -10.35 12.64 17.80
C ARG A 77 -11.13 11.75 18.78
N GLY A 78 -10.61 10.56 19.09
CA GLY A 78 -11.18 9.61 20.06
C GLY A 78 -11.95 8.42 19.48
N ILE A 79 -12.04 8.26 18.15
CA ILE A 79 -12.72 7.13 17.50
C ILE A 79 -11.74 6.38 16.59
N GLY A 80 -11.49 5.10 16.88
CA GLY A 80 -10.67 4.22 16.04
C GLY A 80 -9.17 4.43 16.21
N GLY A 81 -8.42 3.33 16.23
CA GLY A 81 -6.97 3.31 16.35
C GLY A 81 -6.37 2.13 15.62
N LEU A 82 -5.15 2.28 15.13
CA LEU A 82 -4.40 1.22 14.45
C LEU A 82 -3.35 0.63 15.40
N THR A 83 -3.08 -0.67 15.28
CA THR A 83 -2.29 -1.47 16.23
C THR A 83 -0.86 -0.98 16.50
N ASN A 84 -0.31 -0.11 15.63
CA ASN A 84 1.04 0.43 15.73
C ASN A 84 1.07 1.96 15.94
N ASN A 85 0.00 2.55 16.50
CA ASN A 85 -0.14 4.01 16.63
C ASN A 85 -0.01 4.77 15.30
N TRP A 86 -0.35 4.11 14.19
CA TRP A 86 -0.39 4.75 12.89
C TRP A 86 -1.62 5.64 12.78
N ASN A 87 -1.45 6.78 12.10
CA ASN A 87 -2.60 7.60 11.73
C ASN A 87 -3.34 6.99 10.54
N TYR A 88 -2.61 6.34 9.63
CA TYR A 88 -3.15 5.58 8.51
C TYR A 88 -2.18 4.46 8.15
N HIS A 89 -2.68 3.46 7.41
CA HIS A 89 -1.84 2.46 6.77
C HIS A 89 -2.39 2.14 5.38
N VAL A 90 -1.52 1.77 4.46
CA VAL A 90 -1.88 1.52 3.07
C VAL A 90 -1.09 0.36 2.51
N ALA A 91 -1.76 -0.43 1.68
CA ALA A 91 -1.17 -1.55 0.99
C ALA A 91 -1.68 -1.65 -0.45
N ALA A 92 -0.88 -2.29 -1.30
CA ALA A 92 -1.35 -2.70 -2.61
C ALA A 92 -2.39 -3.81 -2.47
N THR A 93 -3.41 -3.77 -3.30
CA THR A 93 -4.54 -4.69 -3.25
C THR A 93 -4.83 -5.19 -4.66
N ILE A 94 -5.13 -6.47 -4.78
CA ILE A 94 -5.42 -7.16 -6.04
C ILE A 94 -6.81 -7.78 -6.00
N PRO A 95 -7.55 -7.80 -7.11
CA PRO A 95 -8.79 -8.55 -7.23
C PRO A 95 -8.48 -10.03 -7.47
N VAL A 96 -9.13 -10.90 -6.70
CA VAL A 96 -8.96 -12.36 -6.74
C VAL A 96 -10.32 -13.00 -6.99
N ASN A 97 -10.39 -13.90 -7.96
CA ASN A 97 -11.56 -14.68 -8.30
C ASN A 97 -11.58 -15.97 -7.47
N ILE A 98 -12.57 -16.11 -6.61
CA ILE A 98 -12.83 -17.30 -5.79
C ILE A 98 -14.23 -17.79 -6.20
N ASP A 99 -14.28 -18.96 -6.85
CA ASP A 99 -15.52 -19.61 -7.29
C ASP A 99 -16.48 -18.70 -8.08
N GLY A 100 -15.92 -17.83 -8.94
CA GLY A 100 -16.68 -16.90 -9.78
C GLY A 100 -17.01 -15.56 -9.11
N THR A 101 -16.61 -15.37 -7.85
CA THR A 101 -16.82 -14.11 -7.11
C THR A 101 -15.51 -13.35 -6.96
N MET A 102 -15.55 -12.05 -7.22
CA MET A 102 -14.39 -11.16 -7.11
C MET A 102 -14.23 -10.61 -5.69
N HIS A 103 -13.03 -10.75 -5.13
CA HIS A 103 -12.68 -10.28 -3.81
C HIS A 103 -11.35 -9.52 -3.82
N PHE A 104 -11.28 -8.39 -3.12
CA PHE A 104 -10.01 -7.70 -2.91
C PHE A 104 -9.16 -8.40 -1.86
N HIS A 105 -7.91 -8.71 -2.20
CA HIS A 105 -6.90 -9.26 -1.30
C HIS A 105 -5.67 -8.35 -1.22
N VAL A 106 -5.06 -8.29 -0.05
CA VAL A 106 -3.99 -7.35 0.26
C VAL A 106 -2.60 -7.99 0.13
N LEU A 107 -1.71 -7.31 -0.59
CA LEU A 107 -0.28 -7.64 -0.69
C LEU A 107 0.51 -6.81 0.33
N ASP A 108 0.49 -7.23 1.60
CA ASP A 108 1.21 -6.55 2.68
C ASP A 108 1.96 -7.48 3.65
N PRO A 109 3.15 -7.96 3.25
CA PRO A 109 3.99 -8.74 4.13
C PRO A 109 4.51 -7.99 5.38
N ALA A 110 4.35 -6.67 5.49
CA ALA A 110 4.74 -5.94 6.69
C ALA A 110 3.79 -6.15 7.87
N THR A 111 2.53 -6.52 7.59
CA THR A 111 1.48 -6.68 8.62
C THR A 111 0.91 -8.09 8.70
N THR A 112 1.03 -8.90 7.66
CA THR A 112 0.52 -10.28 7.63
C THR A 112 1.53 -11.25 7.02
N ALA A 113 1.49 -12.50 7.46
CA ALA A 113 2.31 -13.59 6.92
C ALA A 113 1.69 -14.28 5.69
N HIS A 114 0.39 -14.04 5.44
CA HIS A 114 -0.39 -14.72 4.41
C HIS A 114 -1.28 -13.72 3.66
N LEU A 115 -1.65 -14.08 2.43
CA LEU A 115 -2.63 -13.33 1.64
C LEU A 115 -3.98 -13.34 2.38
N GLN A 116 -4.61 -12.18 2.50
CA GLN A 116 -5.88 -12.03 3.22
C GLN A 116 -6.84 -11.11 2.46
N PRO A 117 -8.16 -11.33 2.57
CA PRO A 117 -9.15 -10.37 2.11
C PRO A 117 -8.93 -8.99 2.74
N LEU A 118 -9.20 -7.91 1.99
CA LEU A 118 -9.00 -6.54 2.45
C LEU A 118 -9.72 -6.25 3.78
N ALA A 119 -10.96 -6.72 3.93
CA ALA A 119 -11.72 -6.54 5.16
C ALA A 119 -11.04 -7.22 6.36
N VAL A 120 -10.53 -8.45 6.18
CA VAL A 120 -9.81 -9.20 7.22
C VAL A 120 -8.49 -8.52 7.58
N TRP A 121 -7.73 -8.07 6.59
CA TRP A 121 -6.51 -7.30 6.81
C TRP A 121 -6.78 -6.01 7.58
N ALA A 122 -7.82 -5.27 7.18
CA ALA A 122 -8.21 -4.02 7.83
C ALA A 122 -8.59 -4.22 9.30
N ASP A 123 -9.33 -5.29 9.61
CA ASP A 123 -9.64 -5.68 10.98
C ASP A 123 -8.38 -6.04 11.78
N ASN A 124 -7.41 -6.73 11.18
CA ASN A 124 -6.17 -7.14 11.86
C ASN A 124 -5.23 -5.97 12.19
N VAL A 125 -5.22 -4.91 11.38
CA VAL A 125 -4.38 -3.71 11.61
C VAL A 125 -5.07 -2.67 12.51
N THR A 126 -6.25 -3.01 13.03
CA THR A 126 -7.11 -2.16 13.85
C THR A 126 -7.08 -2.58 15.32
N ASP A 127 -6.81 -1.62 16.22
CA ASP A 127 -6.70 -1.87 17.66
C ASP A 127 -8.05 -1.71 18.40
N TYR A 128 -8.86 -0.72 18.00
CA TYR A 128 -10.17 -0.44 18.59
C TYR A 128 -11.28 -0.54 17.53
N PRO A 129 -12.51 -0.96 17.89
CA PRO A 129 -13.61 -0.99 16.93
C PRO A 129 -13.80 0.36 16.22
N TYR A 130 -14.29 0.30 14.97
CA TYR A 130 -14.55 1.43 14.06
C TYR A 130 -13.38 1.97 13.23
N SER A 131 -12.23 1.30 13.12
CA SER A 131 -11.29 1.69 12.05
C SER A 131 -11.91 1.45 10.68
N HIS A 132 -11.59 2.35 9.76
CA HIS A 132 -12.24 2.43 8.47
C HIS A 132 -11.27 1.95 7.41
N TYR A 133 -11.73 1.15 6.47
CA TYR A 133 -11.00 0.92 5.23
C TYR A 133 -11.75 1.50 4.04
N LEU A 134 -11.00 1.89 3.00
CA LEU A 134 -11.54 2.26 1.71
C LEU A 134 -10.59 1.79 0.61
N VAL A 135 -11.09 1.75 -0.63
CA VAL A 135 -10.30 1.39 -1.81
C VAL A 135 -10.12 2.61 -2.69
N LYS A 136 -8.89 2.89 -3.12
CA LYS A 136 -8.60 3.93 -4.12
C LYS A 136 -7.87 3.34 -5.32
N GLN A 137 -7.98 4.00 -6.46
CA GLN A 137 -7.15 3.67 -7.62
C GLN A 137 -5.66 3.65 -7.25
N SER A 138 -4.92 2.75 -7.90
CA SER A 138 -3.49 2.49 -7.66
C SER A 138 -2.58 3.72 -7.73
N ARG A 139 -3.01 4.75 -8.47
CA ARG A 139 -2.28 6.02 -8.67
C ARG A 139 -2.40 7.00 -7.51
N PHE A 140 -3.31 6.82 -6.55
CA PHE A 140 -3.54 7.83 -5.52
C PHE A 140 -2.53 7.82 -4.37
N TYR A 141 -2.30 9.00 -3.80
CA TYR A 141 -1.46 9.33 -2.64
C TYR A 141 -2.21 10.30 -1.72
N ILE A 142 -1.79 10.36 -0.46
CA ILE A 142 -2.24 11.37 0.51
C ILE A 142 -1.08 12.25 0.97
N PHE A 143 -1.39 13.47 1.41
CA PHE A 143 -0.46 14.28 2.19
C PHE A 143 -0.93 14.41 3.64
N PRO A 144 -0.03 14.22 4.62
CA PRO A 144 -0.40 14.08 6.03
C PRO A 144 -0.92 15.36 6.71
N SER A 145 -1.06 16.46 5.96
CA SER A 145 -1.41 17.77 6.52
C SER A 145 -2.90 18.09 6.59
N ALA A 146 -3.78 17.24 6.05
CA ALA A 146 -5.21 17.54 5.99
C ALA A 146 -6.09 16.30 6.28
N PRO A 147 -7.32 16.50 6.80
CA PRO A 147 -8.31 15.43 6.93
C PRO A 147 -8.54 14.71 5.59
N ILE A 148 -8.86 13.42 5.65
CA ILE A 148 -9.18 12.64 4.44
C ILE A 148 -10.58 13.02 4.00
N LEU A 149 -10.64 13.83 2.95
CA LEU A 149 -11.87 14.25 2.28
C LEU A 149 -11.87 13.70 0.85
N ARG A 150 -13.05 13.69 0.22
CA ARG A 150 -13.22 13.19 -1.16
C ARG A 150 -12.25 13.82 -2.16
N ASP A 151 -11.90 15.09 -1.97
CA ASP A 151 -11.10 15.88 -2.92
C ASP A 151 -9.64 16.07 -2.48
N ASN A 152 -9.22 15.40 -1.40
CA ASN A 152 -7.87 15.54 -0.84
C ASN A 152 -6.99 14.32 -1.18
N TRP A 153 -6.99 13.94 -2.46
CA TRP A 153 -6.21 12.84 -3.01
C TRP A 153 -5.35 13.33 -4.16
N HIS A 154 -4.09 12.90 -4.17
CA HIS A 154 -3.13 13.33 -5.17
C HIS A 154 -2.81 12.16 -6.10
N GLU A 155 -2.80 12.41 -7.40
CA GLU A 155 -2.34 11.40 -8.35
C GLU A 155 -0.82 11.33 -8.40
N ARG A 156 -0.30 10.12 -8.63
CA ARG A 156 1.12 9.83 -8.76
C ARG A 156 1.77 10.75 -9.80
N ASP A 157 2.81 11.44 -9.38
CA ASP A 157 3.66 12.23 -10.26
C ASP A 157 5.16 11.87 -10.14
N ARG A 158 6.02 12.69 -10.76
CA ARG A 158 7.48 12.52 -10.69
C ARG A 158 8.04 12.70 -9.29
N GLN A 159 7.41 13.54 -8.46
CA GLN A 159 7.83 13.77 -7.08
C GLN A 159 7.46 12.57 -6.20
N ASN A 160 6.27 12.01 -6.35
CA ASN A 160 5.86 10.77 -5.70
C ASN A 160 6.78 9.62 -6.06
N PHE A 161 7.18 9.49 -7.33
CA PHE A 161 8.17 8.47 -7.73
C PHE A 161 9.51 8.62 -6.97
N LYS A 162 9.99 9.85 -6.80
CA LYS A 162 11.22 10.10 -6.04
C LYS A 162 11.08 9.69 -4.58
N TRP A 163 9.96 10.02 -3.94
CA TRP A 163 9.68 9.60 -2.56
C TRP A 163 9.62 8.09 -2.44
N THR A 164 8.93 7.42 -3.37
CA THR A 164 8.88 5.95 -3.42
C THR A 164 10.28 5.34 -3.49
N MET A 165 11.18 5.84 -4.33
CA MET A 165 12.56 5.33 -4.37
C MET A 165 13.36 5.64 -3.10
N GLN A 166 13.04 6.74 -2.40
CA GLN A 166 13.65 7.08 -1.11
C GLN A 166 13.17 6.14 0.01
N GLY A 167 11.86 5.87 0.09
CA GLY A 167 11.29 4.93 1.05
C GLY A 167 11.76 3.49 0.85
N LEU A 168 11.84 3.02 -0.40
CA LEU A 168 12.47 1.72 -0.72
C LEU A 168 13.95 1.67 -0.32
N ALA A 169 14.65 2.81 -0.42
CA ALA A 169 16.02 2.93 0.09
C ALA A 169 16.07 3.06 1.62
N GLY A 170 14.94 3.18 2.31
CA GLY A 170 14.84 3.37 3.77
C GLY A 170 15.24 4.73 4.25
N ILE A 171 14.83 5.75 3.50
CA ILE A 171 15.03 7.15 3.84
C ILE A 171 13.67 7.84 3.78
N ASN A 172 13.12 8.15 4.95
CA ASN A 172 11.91 8.96 5.05
C ASN A 172 12.24 10.43 4.76
N GLY A 173 12.24 10.80 3.47
CA GLY A 173 12.62 12.13 2.98
C GLY A 173 11.71 13.27 3.45
N VAL A 174 10.58 12.98 4.09
CA VAL A 174 9.65 13.97 4.64
C VAL A 174 10.11 14.47 6.02
N SER A 175 10.71 13.57 6.81
CA SER A 175 11.22 13.87 8.16
C SER A 175 12.46 14.79 8.13
N ARG A 176 12.69 15.56 9.21
CA ARG A 176 13.88 16.44 9.33
C ARG A 176 15.19 15.64 9.23
N THR A 177 15.24 14.48 9.88
CA THR A 177 16.40 13.57 9.87
C THR A 177 16.59 12.94 8.49
N GLY A 178 15.51 12.51 7.83
CA GLY A 178 15.60 11.95 6.50
C GLY A 178 16.02 12.97 5.44
N LYS A 179 15.58 14.22 5.53
CA LYS A 179 16.09 15.31 4.67
C LYS A 179 17.61 15.45 4.75
N ALA A 180 18.19 15.33 5.94
CA ALA A 180 19.66 15.31 6.10
C ALA A 180 20.27 14.05 5.48
N GLN A 181 19.65 12.87 5.68
CA GLN A 181 20.13 11.61 5.10
C GLN A 181 20.14 11.64 3.56
N LEU A 182 19.22 12.34 2.90
CA LEU A 182 19.19 12.44 1.42
C LEU A 182 20.48 13.00 0.83
N VAL A 183 21.18 13.89 1.55
CA VAL A 183 22.44 14.49 1.09
C VAL A 183 23.53 13.43 0.95
N PHE A 184 23.61 12.52 1.92
CA PHE A 184 24.68 11.53 2.04
C PHE A 184 24.34 10.17 1.42
N ASN A 185 23.06 9.87 1.20
CA ASN A 185 22.61 8.54 0.78
C ASN A 185 22.16 8.47 -0.70
N LYS A 186 22.59 9.41 -1.54
CA LYS A 186 22.25 9.42 -2.98
C LYS A 186 22.58 8.10 -3.69
N ALA A 187 23.71 7.47 -3.35
CA ALA A 187 24.10 6.18 -3.91
C ALA A 187 23.13 5.06 -3.53
N ARG A 188 22.62 5.06 -2.29
CA ARG A 188 21.65 4.08 -1.80
C ARG A 188 20.31 4.19 -2.54
N ILE A 189 19.84 5.43 -2.77
CA ILE A 189 18.62 5.70 -3.56
C ILE A 189 18.78 5.19 -4.99
N ARG A 190 19.91 5.49 -5.64
CA ARG A 190 20.19 4.99 -7.00
C ARG A 190 20.22 3.46 -7.07
N LYS A 191 20.73 2.78 -6.04
CA LYS A 191 20.71 1.31 -5.95
C LYS A 191 19.27 0.77 -5.85
N ALA A 192 18.43 1.39 -5.02
CA ALA A 192 17.01 1.04 -4.93
C ALA A 192 16.28 1.26 -6.26
N GLU A 193 16.51 2.39 -6.92
CA GLU A 193 15.93 2.69 -8.24
C GLU A 193 16.39 1.67 -9.30
N ALA A 194 17.67 1.31 -9.33
CA ALA A 194 18.19 0.30 -10.24
C ALA A 194 17.58 -1.08 -9.96
N ALA A 195 17.44 -1.48 -8.69
CA ALA A 195 16.80 -2.72 -8.30
C ALA A 195 15.32 -2.74 -8.72
N PHE A 196 14.60 -1.65 -8.49
CA PHE A 196 13.21 -1.49 -8.89
C PHE A 196 13.02 -1.60 -10.41
N LYS A 197 13.89 -0.95 -11.20
CA LYS A 197 13.89 -1.05 -12.67
C LYS A 197 14.15 -2.46 -13.18
N ARG A 198 14.96 -3.27 -12.46
CA ARG A 198 15.13 -4.69 -12.80
C ARG A 198 13.85 -5.48 -12.56
N LEU A 199 13.21 -5.29 -11.40
CA LEU A 199 11.95 -5.96 -11.06
C LEU A 199 10.82 -5.64 -12.04
N LEU A 200 10.72 -4.39 -12.52
CA LEU A 200 9.73 -4.01 -13.55
C LEU A 200 9.80 -4.89 -14.80
N ASN A 201 10.96 -5.47 -15.10
CA ASN A 201 11.19 -6.31 -16.28
C ASN A 201 11.30 -7.81 -15.93
N GLN A 202 10.97 -8.20 -14.70
CA GLN A 202 11.05 -9.57 -14.18
C GLN A 202 9.74 -9.94 -13.47
N PRO A 203 8.61 -10.02 -14.21
CA PRO A 203 7.35 -10.48 -13.60
C PRO A 203 7.53 -11.89 -13.02
N PRO A 204 6.89 -12.19 -11.88
CA PRO A 204 6.80 -13.56 -11.42
C PRO A 204 6.01 -14.42 -12.40
N VAL A 205 6.28 -15.72 -12.41
CA VAL A 205 5.39 -16.69 -13.07
C VAL A 205 4.19 -16.89 -12.14
N ILE A 206 3.00 -16.48 -12.61
CA ILE A 206 1.72 -16.52 -11.88
C ILE A 206 0.63 -17.19 -12.72
#